data_AF-A0A7J2K747-F1
#
_entry.id   AF-A0A7J2K747-F1
#
_cell.length_a   1.000
_cell.length_b   1.000
_cell.length_c   1.000
_cell.angle_alpha   90.00
_cell.angle_beta   90.00
_cell.angle_gamma   90.00
#
_symmetry.space_group_name_H-M   'P 1'
#
loop_
_entity.id
_entity.type
_entity.pdbx_description
1 polymer ?
#
loop_
_entity_poly.entity_id
_entity_poly.type
_entity_poly.pdbx_seq_one_letter_code
_entity_poly.pdbx_strand_id
1 'polypeptide(L)'
;MVMIEELGRIAVKVAGREASRKCVIVDVIDKNFVLVTGPRSLTGVRRRRVNIAHLAFTPYKVEISKGASDEEVLKALEKAKLIEYMRKRVEVKPTALPS
;
A
#
# COMPACT_ATOMS: atom_id res chain seq x y z
N MET A 1 5.72 -8.92 -19.76
CA MET A 1 5.92 -9.70 -18.52
C MET A 1 5.40 -8.85 -17.37
N VAL A 2 4.25 -9.22 -16.82
CA VAL A 2 3.52 -8.37 -15.86
C VAL A 2 4.07 -8.62 -14.46
N MET A 3 4.44 -7.54 -13.76
CA MET A 3 4.94 -7.57 -12.37
C MET A 3 3.79 -7.90 -11.39
N ILE A 4 3.40 -9.18 -11.34
CA ILE A 4 2.46 -9.72 -10.33
C ILE A 4 3.07 -9.66 -8.92
N GLU A 5 4.40 -9.57 -8.82
CA GLU A 5 5.11 -9.61 -7.54
C GLU A 5 4.84 -8.42 -6.61
N GLU A 6 4.34 -7.30 -7.12
CA GLU A 6 4.01 -6.11 -6.33
C GLU A 6 2.56 -6.13 -5.79
N LEU A 7 1.73 -7.06 -6.26
CA LEU A 7 0.36 -7.22 -5.74
C LEU A 7 0.41 -7.63 -4.27
N GLY A 8 -0.38 -6.93 -3.46
CA GLY A 8 -0.41 -7.10 -2.01
C GLY A 8 0.81 -6.54 -1.29
N ARG A 9 1.70 -5.83 -1.97
CA ARG A 9 2.79 -5.13 -1.28
C ARG A 9 2.25 -3.94 -0.49
N ILE A 10 2.74 -3.77 0.74
CA ILE A 10 2.43 -2.59 1.55
C ILE A 10 3.33 -1.45 1.11
N ALA A 11 2.72 -0.30 0.85
CA ALA A 11 3.40 0.92 0.51
C ALA A 11 2.96 2.06 1.44
N VAL A 12 3.83 3.04 1.62
CA VAL A 12 3.55 4.27 2.36
C VAL A 12 3.51 5.43 1.39
N LYS A 13 2.51 6.30 1.50
CA LYS A 13 2.54 7.56 0.76
C LYS A 13 3.60 8.47 1.36
N VAL A 14 4.59 8.85 0.54
CA VAL A 14 5.64 9.79 0.97
C VAL A 14 5.20 11.24 0.85
N ALA A 15 4.23 11.53 -0.03
CA ALA A 15 3.81 12.88 -0.35
C ALA A 15 2.28 13.06 -0.42
N GLY A 16 1.82 14.29 -0.18
CA GLY A 16 0.42 14.72 -0.29
C GLY A 16 -0.37 14.73 1.02
N ARG A 17 -1.69 14.99 0.93
CA ARG A 17 -2.60 15.07 2.10
C ARG A 17 -2.70 13.78 2.92
N GLU A 18 -2.30 12.66 2.32
CA GLU A 18 -2.30 11.33 2.93
C GLU A 18 -0.87 10.83 3.18
N ALA A 19 0.13 11.72 3.19
CA ALA A 19 1.51 11.37 3.51
C ALA A 19 1.59 10.70 4.89
N SER A 20 2.55 9.79 5.06
CA SER A 20 2.74 8.96 6.27
C SER A 20 1.66 7.91 6.53
N ARG A 21 0.70 7.74 5.61
CA ARG A 21 -0.31 6.67 5.68
C ARG A 21 0.10 5.47 4.84
N LYS A 22 -0.21 4.29 5.38
CA LYS A 22 0.01 3.00 4.72
C LYS A 22 -1.17 2.63 3.83
N CYS A 23 -0.85 2.00 2.73
CA CYS A 23 -1.81 1.43 1.79
C CYS A 23 -1.28 0.12 1.21
N VAL A 24 -2.17 -0.70 0.71
CA VAL A 24 -1.87 -1.98 0.07
C VAL A 24 -2.14 -1.83 -1.42
N ILE A 25 -1.26 -2.35 -2.26
CA ILE A 25 -1.46 -2.38 -3.71
C ILE A 25 -2.38 -3.55 -4.05
N VAL A 26 -3.56 -3.25 -4.60
CA VAL A 26 -4.58 -4.25 -4.97
C VAL A 26 -4.57 -4.56 -6.46
N ASP A 27 -4.11 -3.63 -7.28
CA ASP A 27 -4.06 -3.82 -8.72
C ASP A 27 -2.90 -3.01 -9.32
N VAL A 28 -2.27 -3.55 -10.36
CA VAL A 28 -1.29 -2.81 -11.16
C VAL A 28 -1.97 -2.50 -12.49
N ILE A 29 -2.30 -1.22 -12.68
CA ILE A 29 -3.03 -0.76 -13.86
C ILE A 29 -2.06 -0.56 -15.02
N ASP A 30 -0.90 0.03 -14.72
CA ASP A 30 0.12 0.38 -15.71
C ASP A 30 1.52 0.31 -15.08
N LYS A 31 2.58 0.52 -15.88
CA LYS A 31 3.97 0.49 -15.40
C LYS A 31 4.27 1.51 -14.30
N ASN A 32 3.59 2.67 -14.36
CA ASN A 32 3.76 3.74 -13.38
C ASN A 32 2.58 3.89 -12.41
N PHE A 33 1.44 3.26 -12.69
CA PHE A 33 0.22 3.48 -11.93
C PHE A 33 -0.31 2.21 -11.31
N VAL A 34 -0.55 2.29 -10.01
CA VAL A 34 -1.13 1.21 -9.21
C VAL A 34 -2.44 1.67 -8.59
N LEU A 35 -3.33 0.71 -8.40
CA LEU A 35 -4.51 0.86 -7.57
C LEU A 35 -4.11 0.46 -6.15
N VAL A 36 -4.22 1.41 -5.24
CA VAL A 36 -4.02 1.14 -3.81
C VAL A 36 -5.35 1.17 -3.11
N THR A 37 -5.47 0.38 -2.06
CA THR A 37 -6.55 0.48 -1.09
C THR A 37 -5.99 0.56 0.33
N GLY A 38 -6.74 1.21 1.20
CA GLY A 38 -6.53 1.14 2.64
C GLY A 38 -7.90 0.98 3.29
N PRO A 39 -8.11 -0.01 4.16
CA PRO A 39 -9.37 -0.10 4.88
C PRO A 39 -9.62 1.23 5.58
N ARG A 40 -10.76 1.86 5.32
CA ARG A 40 -11.07 3.20 5.84
C ARG A 40 -11.04 3.23 7.37
N SER A 41 -11.40 2.12 8.00
CA SER A 41 -11.33 1.91 9.45
C SER A 41 -9.90 1.85 10.02
N LEU A 42 -8.88 1.60 9.19
CA LEU A 42 -7.49 1.45 9.64
C LEU A 42 -6.64 2.68 9.32
N THR A 43 -6.51 3.01 8.03
CA THR A 43 -5.64 4.12 7.57
C THR A 43 -6.41 5.29 7.00
N GLY A 44 -7.71 5.15 6.73
CA GLY A 44 -8.52 6.21 6.12
C GLY A 44 -8.08 6.57 4.69
N VAL A 45 -7.29 5.70 4.04
CA VAL A 45 -6.86 5.87 2.64
C VAL A 45 -7.94 5.30 1.73
N ARG A 46 -8.54 6.13 0.87
CA ARG A 46 -9.54 5.65 -0.08
C ARG A 46 -8.89 4.82 -1.19
N ARG A 47 -9.64 3.88 -1.75
CA ARG A 47 -9.26 3.19 -2.99
C ARG A 47 -9.08 4.23 -4.09
N ARG A 48 -7.84 4.40 -4.57
CA ARG A 48 -7.50 5.36 -5.63
C ARG A 48 -6.32 4.90 -6.44
N ARG A 49 -6.27 5.37 -7.69
CA ARG A 49 -5.09 5.25 -8.54
C ARG A 49 -4.00 6.19 -8.03
N VAL A 50 -2.79 5.69 -7.88
CA VAL A 50 -1.63 6.45 -7.42
C VAL A 50 -0.43 6.10 -8.31
N ASN A 51 0.42 7.08 -8.54
CA ASN A 51 1.68 6.87 -9.22
C ASN A 51 2.68 6.21 -8.23
N ILE A 52 3.36 5.16 -8.69
CA ILE A 52 4.40 4.44 -7.94
C ILE A 52 5.50 5.39 -7.47
N ALA A 53 5.81 6.44 -8.23
CA ALA A 53 6.84 7.44 -7.86
C ALA A 53 6.58 8.14 -6.51
N HIS A 54 5.34 8.15 -6.02
CA HIS A 54 4.96 8.76 -4.73
C HIS A 54 4.69 7.73 -3.62
N LEU A 55 5.04 6.47 -3.86
CA LEU A 55 4.88 5.38 -2.93
C LEU A 55 6.26 4.88 -2.49
N ALA A 56 6.48 4.81 -1.18
CA ALA A 56 7.60 4.09 -0.61
C ALA A 56 7.17 2.66 -0.33
N PHE A 57 7.73 1.70 -1.07
CA PHE A 57 7.49 0.29 -0.83
C PHE A 57 8.10 -0.15 0.50
N THR A 58 7.41 -1.04 1.19
CA THR A 58 7.92 -1.69 2.40
C THR A 58 8.29 -3.15 2.09
N PRO A 59 9.14 -3.79 2.90
CA PRO A 59 9.47 -5.20 2.73
C PRO A 59 8.29 -6.14 3.03
N TYR A 60 7.20 -5.61 3.58
CA TYR A 60 6.01 -6.40 3.90
C TYR A 60 5.12 -6.59 2.67
N LYS A 61 4.73 -7.85 2.46
CA LYS A 61 3.81 -8.27 1.41
C LYS A 61 2.71 -9.13 2.03
N VAL A 62 1.49 -8.92 1.56
CA VAL A 62 0.34 -9.79 1.82
C VAL A 62 -0.04 -10.51 0.54
N GLU A 63 -0.50 -11.74 0.64
CA GLU A 63 -1.08 -12.44 -0.50
C GLU A 63 -2.54 -12.05 -0.65
N ILE A 64 -2.84 -11.38 -1.77
CA ILE A 64 -4.20 -11.02 -2.18
C ILE A 64 -4.37 -11.25 -3.68
N SER A 65 -5.61 -11.51 -4.07
CA SER A 65 -5.98 -11.60 -5.48
C SER A 65 -6.00 -10.21 -6.14
N LYS A 66 -5.76 -10.19 -7.46
CA LYS A 66 -5.86 -8.99 -8.27
C LYS A 66 -7.28 -8.41 -8.14
N GLY A 67 -7.39 -7.13 -7.77
CA GLY A 67 -8.67 -6.45 -7.64
C GLY A 67 -9.43 -6.72 -6.34
N ALA A 68 -8.78 -7.33 -5.34
CA ALA A 68 -9.36 -7.67 -4.04
C ALA A 68 -10.25 -6.56 -3.44
N SER A 69 -11.37 -6.97 -2.83
CA SER A 69 -12.28 -6.07 -2.14
C SER A 69 -11.74 -5.66 -0.77
N ASP A 70 -12.30 -4.59 -0.19
CA ASP A 70 -11.89 -4.08 1.12
C ASP A 70 -11.92 -5.18 2.22
N GLU A 71 -12.87 -6.10 2.15
CA GLU A 71 -13.00 -7.25 3.06
C GLU A 71 -11.86 -8.27 2.91
N GLU A 72 -11.46 -8.60 1.68
CA GLU A 72 -10.35 -9.51 1.42
C GLU A 72 -9.03 -8.90 1.89
N VAL A 73 -8.85 -7.60 1.65
CA VAL A 73 -7.67 -6.88 2.13
C VAL A 73 -7.64 -6.83 3.65
N LEU A 74 -8.78 -6.62 4.32
CA LEU A 74 -8.89 -6.73 5.78
C LEU A 74 -8.47 -8.12 6.28
N LYS A 75 -9.02 -9.19 5.70
CA LYS A 75 -8.66 -10.57 6.07
C LYS A 75 -7.19 -10.88 5.82
N ALA A 76 -6.62 -10.41 4.72
CA ALA A 76 -5.20 -10.61 4.42
C ALA A 76 -4.30 -9.85 5.41
N LEU A 77 -4.69 -8.64 5.80
CA LEU A 77 -4.01 -7.85 6.83
C LEU A 77 -4.13 -8.48 8.21
N GLU A 78 -5.28 -9.08 8.54
CA GLU A 78 -5.51 -9.87 9.76
C GLU A 78 -4.61 -11.10 9.80
N LYS A 79 -4.58 -11.89 8.72
CA LYS A 79 -3.72 -13.07 8.59
C LYS A 79 -2.25 -12.71 8.75
N ALA A 80 -1.84 -11.59 8.17
CA ALA A 80 -0.47 -11.10 8.27
C ALA A 80 -0.18 -10.42 9.62
N LYS A 81 -1.17 -10.24 10.50
CA LYS A 81 -1.08 -9.47 11.77
C LYS A 81 -0.51 -8.06 11.57
N LEU A 82 -0.69 -7.48 10.38
CA LEU A 82 -0.18 -6.16 10.00
C LEU A 82 -1.17 -5.04 10.32
N ILE A 83 -2.30 -5.33 10.97
CA ILE A 83 -3.31 -4.35 11.37
C ILE A 83 -2.70 -3.26 12.25
N GLU A 84 -1.97 -3.65 13.30
CA GLU A 84 -1.30 -2.71 14.20
C GLU A 84 -0.24 -1.89 13.45
N TYR A 85 0.48 -2.55 12.54
CA TYR A 85 1.43 -1.87 11.68
C TYR A 85 0.73 -0.83 10.82
N MET A 86 -0.41 -1.15 10.22
CA MET A 86 -1.16 -0.25 9.35
C MET A 86 -1.78 0.93 10.13
N ARG A 87 -2.21 0.68 11.36
CA ARG A 87 -2.75 1.70 12.28
C ARG A 87 -1.68 2.66 12.78
N LYS A 88 -0.44 2.20 12.98
CA LYS A 88 0.70 3.05 13.28
C LYS A 88 1.05 3.93 12.08
N ARG A 89 0.94 5.24 12.26
CA ARG A 89 1.56 6.23 11.36
C ARG A 89 3.06 5.96 11.36
N VAL A 90 3.64 5.83 10.17
CA VAL A 90 5.08 5.72 10.04
C VAL A 90 5.61 7.12 9.86
N GLU A 91 6.57 7.49 10.71
CA GLU A 91 7.48 8.58 10.43
C GLU A 91 8.31 8.14 9.22
N VAL A 92 7.82 8.49 8.03
CA VAL A 92 8.61 8.34 6.82
C VAL A 92 9.69 9.40 6.92
N LYS A 93 10.86 9.06 7.45
CA LYS A 93 12.06 9.80 7.10
C LYS A 93 12.22 9.56 5.59
N PRO A 94 12.12 10.60 4.74
CA PRO A 94 12.50 10.41 3.35
C PRO A 94 13.97 10.04 3.38
N THR A 95 14.28 8.75 3.22
CA THR A 95 15.65 8.34 2.94
C THR A 95 15.95 8.96 1.59
N ALA A 96 16.68 10.09 1.63
CA ALA A 96 17.32 10.64 0.47
C ALA A 96 18.09 9.49 -0.19
N LEU A 97 17.87 9.31 -1.48
CA LEU A 97 18.73 8.44 -2.29
C LEU A 97 20.17 8.89 -2.02
N PRO A 98 21.09 7.99 -1.64
CA PRO A 98 22.49 8.36 -1.56
C PRO A 98 22.93 8.85 -2.94
N SER A 99 23.57 10.02 -2.95
CA SER A 99 24.11 10.68 -4.14
C SER A 99 25.23 9.88 -4.78
#